data_AF-A0A965RHL1-F1
#
_entry.id   AF-A0A965RHL1-F1
#
_cell.length_a   1.000
_cell.length_b   1.000
_cell.length_c   1.000
_cell.angle_alpha   90.00
_cell.angle_beta   90.00
_cell.angle_gamma   90.00
#
_symmetry.space_group_name_H-M   'P 1'
#
loop_
_entity.id
_entity.type
_entity.pdbx_description
1 polymer ?
#
loop_
_entity_poly.entity_id
_entity_poly.type
_entity_poly.pdbx_seq_one_letter_code
_entity_poly.pdbx_strand_id
1 'polypeptide(L)'
;MPCHHNLEAWLQDYIDKAGLAGQPKALLFQSMPRWGEQMTGQPLSQADAFQMVRRRSADAGILANVGNHSFRATGITAYLKNGGTLETAAAMANHSSTRTTQLYDRRSDDVTLDEVERILI
;
A
#
# COMPACT_ATOMS: atom_id res chain seq x y z
N MET A 1 -5.33 12.42 4.78
CA MET A 1 -4.15 12.07 3.97
C MET A 1 -4.45 12.42 2.53
N PRO A 2 -3.66 13.28 1.87
CA PRO A 2 -3.76 13.47 0.42
C PRO A 2 -3.43 12.17 -0.30
N CYS A 3 -3.95 11.99 -1.50
CA CYS A 3 -3.69 10.81 -2.31
C CYS A 3 -3.18 11.20 -3.71
N HIS A 4 -2.48 10.28 -4.37
CA HIS A 4 -1.98 10.49 -5.72
C HIS A 4 -3.15 10.59 -6.72
N HIS A 5 -3.06 11.44 -7.74
CA HIS A 5 -4.15 11.66 -8.71
C HIS A 5 -4.63 10.37 -9.40
N ASN A 6 -3.73 9.42 -9.68
CA ASN A 6 -4.15 8.10 -10.18
C ASN A 6 -5.04 7.32 -9.19
N LEU A 7 -4.72 7.37 -7.89
CA LEU A 7 -5.54 6.73 -6.87
C LEU A 7 -6.90 7.42 -6.76
N GLU A 8 -6.94 8.75 -6.82
CA GLU A 8 -8.18 9.52 -6.88
C GLU A 8 -9.05 9.10 -8.07
N ALA A 9 -8.47 9.01 -9.27
CA ALA A 9 -9.17 8.59 -10.48
C ALA A 9 -9.72 7.15 -10.36
N TRP A 10 -8.92 6.21 -9.83
CA TRP A 10 -9.36 4.82 -9.63
C TRP A 10 -10.45 4.69 -8.57
N LEU A 11 -10.37 5.47 -7.49
CA LEU A 11 -11.41 5.48 -6.47
C LEU A 11 -12.71 6.08 -7.00
N GLN A 12 -12.63 7.12 -7.82
CA GLN A 12 -13.81 7.70 -8.46
C GLN A 12 -14.49 6.69 -9.40
N ASP A 13 -13.73 6.07 -10.31
CA ASP A 13 -14.26 5.03 -11.21
C ASP A 13 -14.86 3.85 -10.45
N TYR A 14 -14.23 3.45 -9.34
CA TYR A 14 -14.77 2.43 -8.44
C TYR A 14 -16.08 2.89 -7.81
N ILE A 15 -16.15 4.07 -7.18
CA ILE A 15 -17.35 4.61 -6.51
C ILE A 15 -18.53 4.70 -7.48
N ASP A 16 -18.29 5.12 -8.72
CA ASP A 16 -19.31 5.26 -9.74
C ASP A 16 -19.85 3.89 -10.17
N LYS A 17 -18.97 2.95 -10.53
CA LYS A 17 -19.36 1.57 -10.91
C LYS A 17 -19.99 0.78 -9.76
N ALA A 18 -19.57 1.08 -8.55
CA ALA A 18 -20.08 0.50 -7.32
C ALA A 18 -21.47 1.05 -6.93
N GLY A 19 -21.94 2.12 -7.58
CA GLY A 19 -23.21 2.77 -7.25
C GLY A 19 -23.19 3.49 -5.90
N LEU A 20 -22.02 3.94 -5.44
CA LEU A 20 -21.83 4.53 -4.11
C LEU A 20 -21.86 6.07 -4.09
N ALA A 21 -21.86 6.73 -5.25
CA ALA A 21 -21.79 8.19 -5.35
C ALA A 21 -22.90 8.92 -4.55
N GLY A 22 -24.10 8.34 -4.46
CA GLY A 22 -25.23 8.88 -3.69
C GLY A 22 -25.29 8.43 -2.22
N GLN A 23 -24.30 7.68 -1.73
CA GLN A 23 -24.34 6.99 -0.44
C GLN A 23 -23.15 7.39 0.45
N PRO A 24 -23.09 8.64 0.95
CA PRO A 24 -21.90 9.19 1.63
C PRO A 24 -21.54 8.49 2.95
N LYS A 25 -22.45 7.72 3.53
CA LYS A 25 -22.22 6.93 4.77
C LYS A 25 -21.97 5.45 4.50
N ALA A 26 -22.04 5.00 3.25
CA ALA A 26 -21.77 3.60 2.91
C ALA A 26 -20.29 3.29 3.11
N LEU A 27 -20.00 2.03 3.44
CA LEU A 27 -18.65 1.52 3.44
C LEU A 27 -18.09 1.57 2.03
N LEU A 28 -16.88 2.12 1.87
CA LEU A 28 -16.24 2.26 0.56
C LEU A 28 -15.97 0.87 -0.03
N PHE A 29 -15.32 -0.03 0.73
CA PHE A 29 -15.04 -1.39 0.28
C PHE A 29 -15.98 -2.38 0.96
N GLN A 30 -16.82 -3.03 0.15
CA GLN A 30 -17.83 -3.97 0.60
C GLN A 30 -17.52 -5.38 0.11
N SER A 31 -18.04 -6.39 0.80
CA SER A 31 -17.94 -7.77 0.32
C SER A 31 -18.86 -8.00 -0.88
N MET A 32 -18.44 -8.89 -1.78
CA MET A 32 -19.24 -9.37 -2.90
C MET A 32 -19.86 -10.72 -2.55
N PRO A 33 -21.14 -10.95 -2.89
CA PRO A 33 -21.74 -12.26 -2.74
C PRO A 33 -21.10 -13.25 -3.72
N ARG A 34 -21.20 -14.54 -3.41
CA ARG A 34 -20.74 -15.61 -4.33
C ARG A 34 -21.51 -15.60 -5.66
N TRP A 35 -22.79 -15.20 -5.61
CA TRP A 35 -23.69 -15.09 -6.74
C TRP A 35 -24.40 -13.75 -6.71
N GLY A 36 -24.48 -13.08 -7.86
CA GLY A 36 -25.07 -11.75 -8.00
C GLY A 36 -24.03 -10.68 -8.36
N GLU A 37 -24.53 -9.57 -8.89
CA GLU A 37 -23.71 -8.47 -9.42
C GLU A 37 -23.57 -7.29 -8.44
N GLN A 38 -24.30 -7.33 -7.32
CA GLN A 38 -24.36 -6.24 -6.35
C GLN A 38 -23.55 -6.57 -5.09
N MET A 39 -22.88 -5.55 -4.53
CA MET A 39 -22.20 -5.66 -3.24
C MET A 39 -23.21 -5.84 -2.10
N THR A 40 -22.77 -6.46 -1.00
CA THR A 40 -23.65 -6.86 0.10
C THR A 40 -23.96 -5.75 1.11
N GLY A 41 -23.31 -4.58 1.01
CA GLY A 41 -23.33 -3.56 2.07
C GLY A 41 -22.47 -3.88 3.29
N GLN A 42 -21.96 -5.11 3.41
CA GLN A 42 -21.12 -5.54 4.53
C GLN A 42 -19.65 -5.19 4.30
N PRO A 43 -18.84 -4.94 5.35
CA PRO A 43 -17.42 -4.64 5.20
C PRO A 43 -16.66 -5.77 4.49
N LEU A 44 -15.73 -5.39 3.61
CA LEU A 44 -14.73 -6.32 3.09
C LEU A 44 -13.89 -6.87 4.26
N SER A 45 -13.78 -8.19 4.39
CA SER A 45 -13.00 -8.80 5.46
C SER A 45 -11.49 -8.65 5.21
N GLN A 46 -10.70 -8.63 6.30
CA GLN A 46 -9.24 -8.60 6.19
C GLN A 46 -8.69 -9.84 5.46
N ALA A 47 -9.29 -11.01 5.70
CA ALA A 47 -8.92 -12.26 5.06
C ALA A 47 -9.17 -12.18 3.55
N ASP A 48 -10.31 -11.65 3.11
CA ASP A 48 -10.61 -11.48 1.68
C ASP A 48 -9.64 -10.51 1.02
N ALA A 49 -9.34 -9.38 1.66
CA ALA A 49 -8.36 -8.43 1.16
C ALA A 49 -6.97 -9.09 0.99
N PHE A 50 -6.55 -9.92 1.95
CA PHE A 50 -5.31 -10.69 1.82
C PHE A 50 -5.37 -11.67 0.64
N GLN A 51 -6.46 -12.42 0.48
CA GLN A 51 -6.62 -13.36 -0.63
C GLN A 51 -6.63 -12.66 -1.99
N MET A 52 -7.23 -11.47 -2.08
CA MET A 52 -7.16 -10.63 -3.29
C MET A 52 -5.73 -10.30 -3.67
N VAL A 53 -4.90 -9.88 -2.71
CA VAL A 53 -3.47 -9.59 -2.92
C VAL A 53 -2.70 -10.84 -3.32
N ARG A 54 -2.95 -11.98 -2.65
CA ARG A 54 -2.31 -13.26 -2.99
C ARG A 54 -2.61 -13.69 -4.42
N ARG A 55 -3.87 -13.59 -4.85
CA ARG A 55 -4.26 -13.93 -6.23
C ARG A 55 -3.57 -13.04 -7.26
N ARG A 56 -3.57 -11.72 -7.06
CA ARG A 56 -2.89 -10.78 -7.96
C ARG A 56 -1.38 -10.97 -7.99
N SER A 57 -0.78 -11.31 -6.86
CA SER A 57 0.66 -11.60 -6.78
C SER A 57 1.00 -12.86 -7.59
N ALA A 58 0.17 -13.90 -7.51
CA ALA A 58 0.32 -15.11 -8.30
C ALA A 58 0.15 -14.84 -9.81
N ASP A 59 -0.88 -14.08 -10.20
CA ASP A 59 -1.10 -13.67 -11.60
C ASP A 59 0.10 -12.89 -12.16
N ALA A 60 0.79 -12.12 -11.32
CA ALA A 60 1.99 -11.35 -11.67
C ALA A 60 3.30 -12.17 -11.60
N GLY A 61 3.25 -13.47 -11.27
CA GLY A 61 4.44 -14.33 -11.15
C GLY A 61 5.31 -14.04 -9.91
N ILE A 62 4.78 -13.32 -8.91
CA ILE A 62 5.52 -12.99 -7.69
C ILE A 62 5.49 -14.19 -6.74
N LEU A 63 6.62 -14.89 -6.65
CA LEU A 63 6.78 -16.06 -5.78
C LEU A 63 6.93 -15.71 -4.30
N ALA A 64 7.28 -14.47 -3.99
CA ALA A 64 7.46 -14.00 -2.62
C ALA A 64 6.13 -13.95 -1.83
N ASN A 65 6.24 -14.05 -0.50
CA ASN A 65 5.08 -13.89 0.38
C ASN A 65 4.68 -12.42 0.54
N VAL A 66 3.98 -11.88 -0.46
CA VAL A 66 3.41 -10.53 -0.45
C VAL A 66 2.01 -10.54 0.16
N GLY A 67 1.71 -9.53 0.99
CA GLY A 67 0.38 -9.25 1.53
C GLY A 67 0.16 -7.75 1.75
N ASN A 68 -0.96 -7.37 2.38
CA ASN A 68 -1.34 -5.97 2.54
C ASN A 68 -0.26 -5.13 3.27
N HIS A 69 0.41 -5.72 4.26
CA HIS A 69 1.48 -5.03 5.00
C HIS A 69 2.73 -4.79 4.14
N SER A 70 2.98 -5.65 3.13
CA SER A 70 4.07 -5.46 2.17
C SER A 70 3.89 -4.16 1.39
N PHE A 71 2.65 -3.77 1.02
CA PHE A 71 2.40 -2.51 0.31
C PHE A 71 2.74 -1.29 1.17
N ARG A 72 2.42 -1.34 2.46
CA ARG A 72 2.80 -0.28 3.41
C ARG A 72 4.32 -0.16 3.52
N ALA A 73 5.01 -1.30 3.68
CA ALA A 73 6.46 -1.34 3.72
C ALA A 73 7.08 -0.77 2.43
N THR A 74 6.64 -1.23 1.26
CA THR A 74 7.10 -0.77 -0.05
C THR A 74 6.85 0.73 -0.24
N GLY A 75 5.68 1.24 0.16
CA GLY A 75 5.37 2.67 0.07
C GLY A 75 6.31 3.54 0.92
N ILE A 76 6.59 3.11 2.16
CA ILE A 76 7.55 3.79 3.04
C ILE A 76 8.96 3.72 2.43
N THR A 77 9.42 2.54 2.04
CA THR A 77 10.75 2.36 1.42
C THR A 77 10.90 3.22 0.17
N ALA A 78 9.92 3.21 -0.73
CA ALA A 78 9.95 4.00 -1.95
C ALA A 78 9.98 5.50 -1.66
N TYR A 79 9.16 5.98 -0.72
CA TYR A 79 9.17 7.39 -0.32
C TYR A 79 10.55 7.82 0.21
N LEU A 80 11.15 7.00 1.10
CA LEU A 80 12.48 7.29 1.67
C LEU A 80 13.59 7.25 0.60
N LYS A 81 13.58 6.24 -0.29
CA LYS A 81 14.52 6.15 -1.41
C LYS A 81 14.43 7.34 -2.37
N ASN A 82 13.26 7.97 -2.49
CA ASN A 82 13.05 9.18 -3.29
C ASN A 82 13.31 10.48 -2.51
N GLY A 83 14.13 10.43 -1.45
CA GLY A 83 14.55 11.62 -0.70
C GLY A 83 13.58 12.09 0.38
N GLY A 84 12.51 11.33 0.64
CA GLY A 84 11.60 11.57 1.74
C GLY A 84 12.26 11.45 3.12
N THR A 85 11.72 12.14 4.12
CA THR A 85 12.21 12.11 5.51
C THR A 85 11.54 11.02 6.34
N LEU A 86 12.22 10.55 7.40
CA LEU A 86 11.67 9.55 8.32
C LEU A 86 10.45 10.07 9.08
N GLU A 87 10.46 11.36 9.45
CA GLU A 87 9.39 12.03 10.19
C GLU A 87 8.11 12.07 9.37
N THR A 88 8.20 12.48 8.10
CA THR A 88 7.04 12.51 7.21
C THR A 88 6.55 11.11 6.91
N ALA A 89 7.45 10.16 6.64
CA ALA A 89 7.07 8.76 6.43
C ALA A 89 6.34 8.17 7.66
N ALA A 90 6.82 8.46 8.87
CA ALA A 90 6.19 8.05 10.12
C ALA A 90 4.80 8.67 10.27
N ALA A 91 4.65 9.97 9.99
CA ALA A 91 3.36 10.66 10.04
C ALA A 91 2.36 10.09 9.02
N MET A 92 2.79 9.86 7.77
CA MET A 92 1.97 9.25 6.72
C MET A 92 1.52 7.83 7.10
N ALA A 93 2.42 7.07 7.74
CA ALA A 93 2.12 5.73 8.23
C ALA A 93 1.30 5.74 9.53
N ASN A 94 1.18 6.87 10.24
CA ASN A 94 0.62 6.93 11.59
C ASN A 94 1.41 6.08 12.60
N HIS A 95 2.74 6.18 12.56
CA HIS A 95 3.64 5.61 13.56
C HIS A 95 3.84 6.60 14.72
N SER A 96 3.75 6.12 15.96
CA SER A 96 4.02 6.93 17.15
C SER A 96 5.50 7.28 17.36
N SER A 97 6.41 6.60 16.64
CA SER A 97 7.84 6.82 16.68
C SER A 97 8.47 6.60 15.31
N THR A 98 9.46 7.41 14.95
CA THR A 98 10.26 7.21 13.74
C THR A 98 11.07 5.91 13.79
N ARG A 99 11.33 5.35 14.98
CA ARG A 99 12.06 4.08 15.15
C ARG A 99 11.39 2.90 14.43
N THR A 100 10.05 2.85 14.39
CA THR A 100 9.35 1.79 13.65
C THR A 100 9.43 2.00 12.14
N THR A 101 9.58 3.26 11.70
CA THR A 101 9.78 3.60 10.28
C THR A 101 11.20 3.27 9.82
N GLN A 102 12.21 3.41 10.69
CA GLN A 102 13.62 3.12 10.38
C GLN A 102 13.84 1.69 9.87
N LEU A 103 13.03 0.72 10.30
CA LEU A 103 13.11 -0.66 9.81
C LEU A 103 12.85 -0.79 8.29
N TYR A 104 12.19 0.20 7.69
CA TYR A 104 11.90 0.26 6.25
C TYR A 104 12.86 1.17 5.47
N ASP A 105 13.80 1.83 6.15
CA ASP A 105 14.84 2.62 5.50
C ASP A 105 15.89 1.69 4.90
N ARG A 106 15.80 1.48 3.59
CA ARG A 106 16.69 0.60 2.82
C ARG A 106 17.66 1.40 1.96
N ARG A 107 17.88 2.70 2.24
CA ARG A 107 18.82 3.53 1.48
C ARG A 107 20.26 3.04 1.61
N SER A 108 20.62 2.48 2.75
CA SER A 108 21.94 1.87 2.99
C SER A 108 22.15 0.57 2.21
N ASP A 109 21.10 -0.09 1.73
CA ASP A 109 21.25 -1.30 0.92
C ASP A 109 21.79 -0.99 -0.48
N ASP A 110 21.59 0.25 -0.94
CA ASP A 110 22.06 0.73 -2.23
C ASP A 110 23.54 1.18 -2.12
N VAL A 111 24.38 0.45 -1.36
CA VAL A 111 25.82 0.72 -1.25
C VAL A 111 26.41 0.81 -2.65
N THR A 112 26.86 2.00 -3.02
CA THR A 112 27.47 2.26 -4.32
C THR A 112 28.94 1.85 -4.28
N LEU A 113 29.51 1.48 -5.44
CA LEU A 113 30.94 1.20 -5.58
C LEU A 113 31.79 2.34 -4.99
N ASP A 114 31.39 3.60 -5.23
CA ASP A 114 32.04 4.79 -4.68
C ASP A 114 32.12 4.81 -3.15
N GLU A 115 31.09 4.33 -2.43
CA GLU A 115 31.11 4.25 -0.96
C GLU A 115 32.06 3.16 -0.46
N VAL A 116 32.20 2.06 -1.21
CA VAL A 116 33.17 0.99 -0.90
C VAL A 116 34.60 1.46 -1.17
N GLU A 117 34.83 2.19 -2.26
CA GLU A 117 36.14 2.69 -2.68
C GLU A 117 36.70 3.80 -1.78
N ARG A 118 35.89 4.40 -0.89
CA ARG A 118 36.35 5.32 0.16
C ARG A 118 37.08 4.64 1.32
N ILE A 119 37.01 3.31 1.42
CA ILE A 119 37.77 2.56 2.41
C ILE A 119 39.22 2.51 1.95
N LEU A 120 40.06 3.39 2.50
CA LEU A 120 41.50 3.37 2.29
C LEU A 120 42.10 2.19 3.06
N ILE A 121 42.77 1.26 2.35
CA ILE A 121 43.57 0.17 2.92
C ILE A 121 45.04 0.60 2.95
#